data_AF-A0A6I8U3F9-F1
#
_entry.id   AF-A0A6I8U3F9-F1
#
_cell.length_a   1.000
_cell.length_b   1.000
_cell.length_c   1.000
_cell.angle_alpha   90.00
_cell.angle_beta   90.00
_cell.angle_gamma   90.00
#
_symmetry.space_group_name_H-M   'P 1'
#
loop_
_entity.id
_entity.type
_entity.pdbx_description
1 polymer ?
#
loop_
_entity_poly.entity_id
_entity_poly.type
_entity_poly.pdbx_seq_one_letter_code
_entity_poly.pdbx_strand_id
1 'polypeptide(L)'
;MEQYNCEFQRAKEIRTNYFVVYDKIKTWIENAELAISNHNIDPSELKTKLVQLIHESNDVQTAYGQLVHYGNEIIKNSGHYNDQKAMQANMDQILYELTKTIQLIEEKNQTVDQILGNWANFMRVYQLVVEWSLKLRALLDRKLQLNSLQEAQSARQDYAIAVSSLFDVSQNLSEMNHEFDKINEVCSTGYLKTKLHEAETLKIDNETTLYERNLFLQETTEEWLQFENKIKSVKEWIKESYCALESTDLKNKPLRDQLRILEQMLADISAQKIKVNMSLEKLQVHFHSEIIYTENPNIVHDGRIVIEDLEKLNRDVFQTTQNLDKALVQIEECQSEIQTIRQRIVQEEQQLRNILSPLHQSSDSEKNEQECRERIRTLQTHLNQINTKIKLLLQRGSPEE
;
A
#
# COMPACT_ATOMS: atom_id res chain seq x y z
N MET A 1 54.79 47.52 71.16
CA MET A 1 54.59 46.06 71.04
C MET A 1 53.11 45.73 70.88
N GLU A 2 52.23 46.08 71.83
CA GLU A 2 50.78 45.81 71.71
C GLU A 2 50.10 46.53 70.54
N GLN A 3 50.40 47.82 70.34
CA GLN A 3 49.83 48.62 69.23
C GLN A 3 50.27 48.09 67.85
N TYR A 4 51.53 47.65 67.73
CA TYR A 4 52.08 47.04 66.52
C TYR A 4 51.45 45.67 66.21
N ASN A 5 51.19 44.86 67.24
CA ASN A 5 50.49 43.58 67.09
C ASN A 5 49.02 43.78 66.66
N CYS A 6 48.33 44.79 67.21
CA CYS A 6 46.97 45.14 66.79
C CYS A 6 46.91 45.61 65.33
N GLU A 7 47.87 46.45 64.91
CA GLU A 7 47.96 46.94 63.53
C GLU A 7 48.28 45.81 62.53
N PHE A 8 49.20 44.91 62.90
CA PHE A 8 49.52 43.74 62.09
C PHE A 8 48.31 42.81 61.92
N GLN A 9 47.59 42.53 63.01
CA GLN A 9 46.41 41.69 62.98
C GLN A 9 45.29 42.30 62.11
N ARG A 10 45.06 43.62 62.24
CA ARG A 10 44.11 44.36 61.40
C ARG A 10 44.50 44.32 59.92
N ALA A 11 45.77 44.50 59.57
CA ALA A 11 46.24 44.43 58.19
C ALA A 11 46.06 43.02 57.59
N LYS A 12 46.29 41.98 58.39
CA LYS A 12 46.04 40.59 58.00
C LYS A 12 44.56 40.34 57.73
N GLU A 13 43.68 40.79 58.63
CA GLU A 13 42.22 40.66 58.48
C GLU A 13 41.70 41.39 57.24
N ILE A 14 42.16 42.61 56.97
CA ILE A 14 41.79 43.37 55.76
C ILE A 14 42.20 42.59 54.50
N ARG A 15 43.41 42.02 54.47
CA ARG A 15 43.88 41.22 53.32
C ARG A 15 43.08 39.93 53.15
N THR A 16 42.77 39.23 54.24
CA THR A 16 41.92 38.04 54.20
C THR A 16 40.53 38.39 53.67
N ASN A 17 39.91 39.45 54.18
CA ASN A 17 38.58 39.89 53.73
C ASN A 17 38.59 40.32 52.27
N TYR A 18 39.63 41.01 51.81
CA TYR A 18 39.81 41.33 50.39
C TYR A 18 39.77 40.08 49.51
N PHE A 19 40.56 39.05 49.84
CA PHE A 19 40.61 37.83 49.03
C PHE A 19 39.31 37.02 49.10
N VAL A 20 38.65 36.95 50.25
CA VAL A 20 37.35 36.27 50.39
C VAL A 20 36.29 36.94 49.51
N VAL A 21 36.24 38.28 49.51
CA VAL A 21 35.29 39.03 48.67
C VAL A 21 35.65 38.91 47.19
N TYR A 22 36.94 38.96 46.85
CA TYR A 22 37.44 38.78 45.49
C TYR A 22 37.00 37.41 44.92
N ASP A 23 37.23 36.34 45.69
CA ASP A 23 36.89 34.97 45.31
C ASP A 23 35.37 34.79 45.13
N LYS A 24 34.57 35.37 46.04
CA LYS A 24 33.10 35.39 45.93
C LYS A 24 32.64 36.04 44.62
N ILE A 25 33.18 37.22 44.27
CA ILE A 25 32.83 37.91 43.02
C ILE A 25 33.25 37.07 41.82
N LYS A 26 34.46 36.52 41.85
CA LYS A 26 35.01 35.75 40.73
C LYS A 26 34.22 34.45 40.48
N THR A 27 33.89 33.72 41.53
CA THR A 27 33.06 32.51 41.45
C THR A 27 31.66 32.83 40.91
N TRP A 28 31.08 33.96 41.32
CA TRP A 28 29.78 34.38 40.76
C TRP A 28 29.87 34.69 39.27
N ILE A 29 30.92 35.41 38.84
CA ILE A 29 31.17 35.70 37.41
C ILE A 29 31.27 34.38 36.61
N GLU A 30 32.08 33.43 37.08
CA GLU A 30 32.27 32.14 36.40
C GLU A 30 30.96 31.34 36.29
N ASN A 31 30.17 31.28 37.37
CA ASN A 31 28.88 30.60 37.36
C ASN A 31 27.86 31.28 36.43
N ALA A 32 27.84 32.62 36.40
CA ALA A 32 26.98 33.38 35.51
C ALA A 32 27.34 33.16 34.05
N GLU A 33 28.64 33.19 33.70
CA GLU A 33 29.12 32.91 32.35
C GLU A 33 28.73 31.50 31.89
N LEU A 34 28.90 30.49 32.76
CA LEU A 34 28.46 29.11 32.49
C LEU A 34 26.96 29.02 32.22
N ALA A 35 26.13 29.76 32.99
CA ALA A 35 24.69 29.78 32.80
C ALA A 35 24.29 30.41 31.46
N ILE A 36 24.92 31.53 31.08
CA ILE A 36 24.64 32.24 29.81
C ILE A 36 25.06 31.42 28.59
N SER A 37 26.17 30.68 28.69
CA SER A 37 26.70 29.85 27.61
C SER A 37 26.00 28.49 27.44
N ASN A 38 25.06 28.13 28.32
CA ASN A 38 24.33 26.87 28.18
C ASN A 38 23.25 26.97 27.08
N HIS A 39 23.45 26.25 25.97
CA HIS A 39 22.52 26.21 24.84
C HIS A 39 21.55 25.02 24.87
N ASN A 40 21.70 24.10 25.83
CA ASN A 40 20.90 22.87 25.93
C ASN A 40 19.77 22.95 26.97
N ILE A 41 19.59 24.13 27.56
CA ILE A 41 18.59 24.40 28.59
C ILE A 41 17.29 24.91 27.96
N ASP A 42 16.16 24.54 28.54
CA ASP A 42 14.87 25.10 28.13
C ASP A 42 14.85 26.63 28.40
N PRO A 43 14.37 27.47 27.47
CA PRO A 43 14.34 28.91 27.66
C PRO A 43 13.58 29.38 28.90
N SER A 44 12.56 28.66 29.37
CA SER A 44 11.84 28.99 30.60
C SER A 44 12.69 28.72 31.85
N GLU A 45 13.47 27.64 31.83
CA GLU A 45 14.43 27.33 32.89
C GLU A 45 15.59 28.34 32.87
N LEU A 46 16.11 28.68 31.69
CA LEU A 46 17.13 29.71 31.53
C LEU A 46 16.63 31.08 32.01
N LYS A 47 15.39 31.45 31.67
CA LYS A 47 14.77 32.69 32.14
C LYS A 47 14.76 32.76 33.66
N THR A 48 14.39 31.67 34.32
CA THR A 48 14.37 31.60 35.79
C THR A 48 15.78 31.82 36.37
N LYS A 49 16.81 31.18 35.79
CA LYS A 49 18.21 31.37 36.21
C LYS A 49 18.71 32.79 35.96
N LEU A 50 18.37 33.40 34.83
CA LEU A 50 18.78 34.77 34.50
C LEU A 50 18.14 35.79 35.45
N VAL A 51 16.85 35.63 35.78
CA VAL A 51 16.18 36.49 36.78
C VAL A 51 16.85 36.36 38.15
N GLN A 52 17.23 35.14 38.54
CA GLN A 52 17.97 34.92 39.78
C GLN A 52 19.34 35.63 39.76
N LEU A 53 20.11 35.49 38.67
CA LEU A 53 21.40 36.17 38.51
C LEU A 53 21.26 37.70 38.52
N ILE A 54 20.21 38.24 37.91
CA ILE A 54 19.91 39.68 37.98
C ILE A 54 19.67 40.11 39.42
N HIS A 55 18.94 39.32 40.21
CA HIS A 55 18.72 39.62 41.62
C HIS A 55 20.04 39.61 42.41
N GLU A 56 20.83 38.54 42.24
CA GLU A 56 22.14 38.36 42.89
C GLU A 56 23.16 39.44 42.48
N SER A 57 23.03 40.02 41.28
CA SER A 57 23.96 41.06 40.79
C SER A 57 24.04 42.26 41.73
N ASN A 58 22.94 42.63 42.40
CA ASN A 58 22.91 43.73 43.37
C ASN A 58 23.80 43.43 44.60
N ASP A 59 23.78 42.18 45.07
CA ASP A 59 24.59 41.74 46.21
C ASP A 59 26.07 41.69 45.85
N VAL A 60 26.39 41.29 44.61
CA VAL A 60 27.77 41.22 44.11
C VAL A 60 28.33 42.61 43.80
N GLN A 61 27.52 43.55 43.30
CA GLN A 61 27.89 44.96 43.19
C GLN A 61 28.16 45.58 44.57
N THR A 62 27.35 45.25 45.58
CA THR A 62 27.61 45.67 46.96
C THR A 62 28.92 45.08 47.49
N ALA A 63 29.18 43.80 47.20
CA ALA A 63 30.44 43.13 47.53
C ALA A 63 31.65 43.80 46.85
N TYR A 64 31.51 44.26 45.60
CA TYR A 64 32.55 45.04 44.93
C TYR A 64 32.86 46.35 45.67
N GLY A 65 31.85 47.04 46.20
CA GLY A 65 32.07 48.21 47.07
C GLY A 65 32.92 47.89 48.31
N GLN A 66 32.72 46.71 48.92
CA GLN A 66 33.55 46.22 50.03
C GLN A 66 34.97 45.87 49.58
N LEU A 67 35.12 45.24 48.41
CA LEU A 67 36.41 44.92 47.80
C LEU A 67 37.25 46.19 47.61
N VAL A 68 36.65 47.24 47.05
CA VAL A 68 37.29 48.55 46.84
C VAL A 68 37.70 49.18 48.17
N HIS A 69 36.85 49.09 49.19
CA HIS A 69 37.19 49.57 50.53
C HIS A 69 38.44 48.87 51.08
N TYR A 70 38.46 47.52 51.08
CA TYR A 70 39.62 46.76 51.56
C TYR A 70 40.87 46.98 50.69
N GLY A 71 40.72 47.04 49.36
CA GLY A 71 41.82 47.28 48.44
C GLY A 71 42.46 48.66 48.62
N ASN A 72 41.66 49.71 48.83
CA ASN A 72 42.16 51.05 49.13
C ASN A 72 42.90 51.10 50.48
N GLU A 73 42.42 50.39 51.51
CA GLU A 73 43.15 50.26 52.78
C GLU A 73 44.47 49.51 52.61
N ILE A 74 44.55 48.50 51.73
CA ILE A 74 45.81 47.81 51.41
C ILE A 74 46.78 48.74 50.66
N ILE A 75 46.30 49.50 49.66
CA ILE A 75 47.09 50.47 48.89
C ILE A 75 47.67 51.53 49.83
N LYS A 76 46.84 52.12 50.70
CA LYS A 76 47.23 53.16 51.65
C LYS A 76 48.33 52.70 52.61
N ASN A 77 48.32 51.42 52.98
CA ASN A 77 49.29 50.81 53.89
C ASN A 77 50.49 50.15 53.18
N SER A 78 50.53 50.18 51.85
CA SER A 78 51.65 49.65 51.06
C SER A 78 52.75 50.70 50.85
N GLY A 79 54.01 50.32 51.06
CA GLY A 79 55.17 51.18 50.83
C GLY A 79 55.73 51.14 49.40
N HIS A 80 55.21 50.25 48.53
CA HIS A 80 55.74 50.02 47.19
C HIS A 80 54.74 50.45 46.11
N TYR A 81 55.16 51.38 45.25
CA TYR A 81 54.34 51.91 44.16
C TYR A 81 53.86 50.83 43.18
N ASN A 82 54.70 49.83 42.87
CA ASN A 82 54.33 48.74 41.96
C ASN A 82 53.20 47.87 42.52
N ASP A 83 53.22 47.59 43.83
CA ASP A 83 52.19 46.77 44.49
C ASP A 83 50.86 47.54 44.58
N GLN A 84 50.93 48.85 44.84
CA GLN A 84 49.76 49.73 44.80
C GLN A 84 49.11 49.73 43.40
N LYS A 85 49.94 49.86 42.34
CA LYS A 85 49.48 49.83 40.95
C LYS A 85 48.87 48.48 40.57
N ALA A 86 49.47 47.37 40.99
CA ALA A 86 48.95 46.03 40.75
C ALA A 86 47.60 45.79 41.46
N MET A 87 47.46 46.25 42.71
CA MET A 87 46.20 46.17 43.46
C MET A 87 45.08 46.96 42.77
N GLN A 88 45.37 48.19 42.32
CA GLN A 88 44.42 48.99 41.56
C GLN A 88 43.99 48.29 40.27
N ALA A 89 44.96 47.77 39.50
CA ALA A 89 44.67 47.05 38.25
C ALA A 89 43.79 45.81 38.48
N ASN A 90 43.98 45.07 39.57
CA ASN A 90 43.13 43.92 39.90
C ASN A 90 41.69 44.34 40.23
N MET A 91 41.50 45.44 40.96
CA MET A 91 40.16 45.97 41.26
C MET A 91 39.46 46.50 40.00
N ASP A 92 40.20 47.15 39.11
CA ASP A 92 39.68 47.64 37.82
C ASP A 92 39.30 46.47 36.90
N GLN A 93 40.11 45.41 36.87
CA GLN A 93 39.84 44.21 36.06
C GLN A 93 38.58 43.48 36.54
N ILE A 94 38.43 43.24 37.85
CA ILE A 94 37.21 42.60 38.37
C ILE A 94 35.98 43.48 38.12
N LEU A 95 36.09 44.81 38.22
CA LEU A 95 34.97 45.70 37.90
C LEU A 95 34.55 45.55 36.45
N TYR A 96 35.53 45.52 35.55
CA TYR A 96 35.28 45.35 34.13
C TYR A 96 34.59 44.01 33.84
N GLU A 97 35.11 42.91 34.38
CA GLU A 97 34.51 41.58 34.23
C GLU A 97 33.09 41.54 34.81
N LEU A 98 32.90 42.02 36.05
CA LEU A 98 31.59 42.07 36.71
C LEU A 98 30.56 42.87 35.89
N THR A 99 30.93 44.08 35.47
CA THR A 99 30.03 44.96 34.71
C THR A 99 29.66 44.32 33.37
N LYS A 100 30.64 43.74 32.68
CA LYS A 100 30.42 43.04 31.42
C LYS A 100 29.49 41.84 31.60
N THR A 101 29.70 41.02 32.64
CA THR A 101 28.85 39.85 32.91
C THR A 101 27.42 40.26 33.25
N ILE A 102 27.22 41.31 34.05
CA ILE A 102 25.88 41.84 34.35
C ILE A 102 25.16 42.29 33.07
N GLN A 103 25.85 43.06 32.22
CA GLN A 103 25.30 43.48 30.93
C GLN A 103 24.91 42.27 30.06
N LEU A 104 25.76 41.25 29.98
CA LEU A 104 25.47 40.03 29.23
C LEU A 104 24.26 39.26 29.79
N ILE A 105 24.08 39.22 31.12
CA ILE A 105 22.90 38.62 31.75
C ILE A 105 21.64 39.38 31.32
N GLU A 106 21.66 40.71 31.40
CA GLU A 106 20.51 41.55 31.06
C GLU A 106 20.13 41.44 29.57
N GLU A 107 21.11 41.52 28.67
CA GLU A 107 20.93 41.32 27.24
C GLU A 107 20.35 39.93 26.94
N LYS A 108 20.93 38.88 27.52
CA LYS A 108 20.44 37.51 27.35
C LYS A 108 19.03 37.34 27.87
N ASN A 109 18.69 37.97 29.00
CA ASN A 109 17.37 37.91 29.62
C ASN A 109 16.29 38.55 28.74
N GLN A 110 16.60 39.69 28.12
CA GLN A 110 15.71 40.34 27.14
C GLN A 110 15.53 39.49 25.88
N THR A 111 16.62 38.92 25.36
CA THR A 111 16.55 37.98 24.22
C THR A 111 15.64 36.79 24.53
N VAL A 112 15.80 36.16 25.69
CA VAL A 112 14.97 35.01 26.10
C VAL A 112 13.50 35.40 26.20
N ASP A 113 13.17 36.57 26.77
CA ASP A 113 11.78 37.05 26.85
C ASP A 113 11.11 37.19 25.48
N GLN A 114 11.85 37.63 24.47
CA GLN A 114 11.32 37.82 23.12
C GLN A 114 10.97 36.49 22.44
N ILE A 115 11.73 35.43 22.71
CA ILE A 115 11.59 34.14 22.01
C ILE A 115 10.77 33.09 22.77
N LEU A 116 10.47 33.29 24.05
CA LEU A 116 9.80 32.29 24.90
C LEU A 116 8.49 31.76 24.30
N GLY A 117 7.69 32.65 23.72
CA GLY A 117 6.43 32.27 23.06
C GLY A 117 6.67 31.43 21.81
N ASN A 118 7.65 31.80 20.97
CA ASN A 118 7.99 31.06 19.77
C ASN A 118 8.54 29.67 20.12
N TRP A 119 9.37 29.57 21.16
CA TRP A 119 9.90 28.30 21.64
C TRP A 119 8.80 27.36 22.13
N ALA A 120 7.89 27.87 22.96
CA ALA A 120 6.77 27.09 23.46
C ALA A 120 5.89 26.57 22.32
N ASN A 121 5.63 27.42 21.31
CA ASN A 121 4.89 27.01 20.11
C ASN A 121 5.65 25.97 19.29
N PHE A 122 6.94 26.17 19.03
CA PHE A 122 7.79 25.19 18.34
C PHE A 122 7.70 23.82 19.01
N MET A 123 7.91 23.77 20.33
CA MET A 123 7.89 22.51 21.09
C MET A 123 6.50 21.86 21.12
N ARG A 124 5.43 22.65 21.21
CA ARG A 124 4.04 22.16 21.09
C ARG A 124 3.79 21.52 19.73
N VAL A 125 4.19 22.17 18.64
CA VAL A 125 3.98 21.66 17.28
C VAL A 125 4.85 20.43 17.02
N TYR A 126 6.10 20.41 17.49
CA TYR A 126 6.94 19.22 17.50
C TYR A 126 6.23 18.02 18.16
N GLN A 127 5.62 18.23 19.34
CA GLN A 127 4.86 17.18 20.02
C GLN A 127 3.68 16.67 19.17
N LEU A 128 2.98 17.55 18.45
CA LEU A 128 1.90 17.12 17.53
C LEU A 128 2.43 16.18 16.43
N VAL A 129 3.60 16.46 15.86
CA VAL A 129 4.22 15.58 14.85
C VAL A 129 4.63 14.24 15.45
N VAL A 130 5.22 14.24 16.66
CA VAL A 130 5.59 13.01 17.37
C VAL A 130 4.36 12.16 17.72
N GLU A 131 3.29 12.78 18.25
CA GLU A 131 2.05 12.09 18.57
C GLU A 131 1.37 11.50 17.33
N TRP A 132 1.36 12.24 16.22
CA TRP A 132 0.89 11.72 14.94
C TRP A 132 1.69 10.49 14.51
N SER A 133 3.03 10.56 14.57
CA SER A 133 3.89 9.44 14.22
C SER A 133 3.63 8.20 15.08
N LEU A 134 3.43 8.39 16.39
CA LEU A 134 3.08 7.30 17.31
C LEU A 134 1.73 6.65 16.99
N LYS A 135 0.70 7.45 16.68
CA LYS A 135 -0.62 6.95 16.28
C LYS A 135 -0.55 6.18 14.96
N LEU A 136 0.22 6.71 13.99
CA LEU A 136 0.36 6.10 12.68
C LEU A 136 1.15 4.78 12.73
N ARG A 137 2.12 4.67 13.63
CA ARG A 137 2.93 3.46 13.81
C ARG A 137 2.10 2.21 14.11
N ALA A 138 1.02 2.33 14.89
CA ALA A 138 0.12 1.21 15.15
C ALA A 138 -0.53 0.66 13.86
N LEU A 139 -0.78 1.54 12.88
CA LEU A 139 -1.29 1.15 11.57
C LEU A 139 -0.19 0.55 10.68
N LEU A 140 1.00 1.18 10.67
CA LEU A 140 2.15 0.76 9.84
C LEU A 140 2.88 -0.48 10.37
N ASP A 141 2.79 -0.84 11.65
CA ASP A 141 3.42 -2.06 12.16
C ASP A 141 2.50 -3.29 12.01
N ARG A 142 1.20 -3.06 11.76
CA ARG A 142 0.22 -4.14 11.58
C ARG A 142 0.49 -4.91 10.30
N LYS A 143 0.60 -6.22 10.42
CA LYS A 143 0.46 -7.15 9.28
C LYS A 143 -1.01 -7.44 9.03
N LEU A 144 -1.44 -7.41 7.76
CA LEU A 144 -2.84 -7.57 7.41
C LEU A 144 -3.17 -9.03 7.10
N GLN A 145 -4.31 -9.48 7.63
CA GLN A 145 -4.97 -10.73 7.26
C GLN A 145 -6.33 -10.35 6.67
N LEU A 146 -6.51 -10.60 5.38
CA LEU A 146 -7.71 -10.21 4.64
C LEU A 146 -8.43 -11.47 4.13
N ASN A 147 -9.62 -11.74 4.65
CA ASN A 147 -10.42 -12.91 4.34
C ASN A 147 -11.58 -12.61 3.38
N SER A 148 -11.95 -11.33 3.23
CA SER A 148 -13.02 -10.86 2.34
C SER A 148 -12.69 -9.52 1.66
N LEU A 149 -13.36 -9.22 0.54
CA LEU A 149 -13.26 -7.93 -0.14
C LEU A 149 -13.66 -6.77 0.79
N GLN A 150 -14.66 -6.98 1.66
CA GLN A 150 -15.09 -5.96 2.62
C GLN A 150 -13.98 -5.61 3.62
N GLU A 151 -13.22 -6.60 4.11
CA GLU A 151 -12.07 -6.37 4.98
C GLU A 151 -10.97 -5.59 4.24
N ALA A 152 -10.69 -5.93 2.97
CA ALA A 152 -9.73 -5.21 2.15
C ALA A 152 -10.15 -3.75 1.93
N GLN A 153 -11.43 -3.51 1.63
CA GLN A 153 -11.99 -2.16 1.47
C GLN A 153 -11.92 -1.35 2.77
N SER A 154 -12.23 -1.97 3.92
CA SER A 154 -12.11 -1.32 5.22
C SER A 154 -10.65 -0.94 5.51
N ALA A 155 -9.71 -1.86 5.29
CA ALA A 155 -8.29 -1.57 5.48
C ALA A 155 -7.82 -0.44 4.54
N ARG A 156 -8.19 -0.47 3.26
CA ARG A 156 -7.90 0.61 2.30
C ARG A 156 -8.44 1.96 2.81
N GLN A 157 -9.65 1.99 3.36
CA GLN A 157 -10.24 3.22 3.89
C GLN A 157 -9.45 3.77 5.09
N ASP A 158 -9.00 2.91 6.01
CA ASP A 158 -8.18 3.31 7.15
C ASP A 158 -6.87 3.97 6.69
N TYR A 159 -6.21 3.38 5.70
CA TYR A 159 -4.98 3.91 5.11
C TYR A 159 -5.23 5.21 4.32
N ALA A 160 -6.33 5.33 3.59
CA ALA A 160 -6.69 6.57 2.89
C ALA A 160 -6.97 7.75 3.85
N ILE A 161 -7.59 7.47 5.00
CA ILE A 161 -7.77 8.46 6.07
C ILE A 161 -6.40 8.88 6.63
N ALA A 162 -5.52 7.91 6.89
CA ALA A 162 -4.17 8.20 7.35
C ALA A 162 -3.38 9.06 6.34
N VAL A 163 -3.47 8.77 5.03
CA VAL A 163 -2.85 9.59 3.98
C VAL A 163 -3.36 11.03 4.04
N SER A 164 -4.67 11.22 4.26
CA SER A 164 -5.27 12.55 4.36
C SER A 164 -4.68 13.38 5.52
N SER A 165 -4.26 12.74 6.61
CA SER A 165 -3.63 13.42 7.76
C SER A 165 -2.24 14.01 7.48
N LEU A 166 -1.58 13.59 6.39
CA LEU A 166 -0.26 14.13 5.99
C LEU A 166 -0.31 15.63 5.70
N PHE A 167 -1.47 16.14 5.30
CA PHE A 167 -1.68 17.57 5.06
C PHE A 167 -1.49 18.38 6.34
N ASP A 168 -2.16 17.99 7.42
CA ASP A 168 -2.07 18.69 8.71
C ASP A 168 -0.65 18.64 9.28
N VAL A 169 0.04 17.51 9.13
CA VAL A 169 1.43 17.35 9.58
C VAL A 169 2.39 18.20 8.75
N SER A 170 2.13 18.36 7.46
CA SER A 170 2.92 19.27 6.60
C SER A 170 2.73 20.73 7.03
N GLN A 171 1.52 21.12 7.44
CA GLN A 171 1.28 22.44 8.02
C GLN A 171 2.03 22.61 9.35
N ASN A 172 2.00 21.60 10.22
CA ASN A 172 2.75 21.60 11.47
C ASN A 172 4.26 21.80 11.22
N LEU A 173 4.86 21.10 10.26
CA LEU A 173 6.29 21.31 9.92
C LEU A 173 6.56 22.71 9.35
N SER A 174 5.63 23.28 8.58
CA SER A 174 5.74 24.65 8.11
C SER A 174 5.67 25.65 9.27
N GLU A 175 4.80 25.43 10.26
CA GLU A 175 4.72 26.25 11.47
C GLU A 175 6.00 26.11 12.31
N MET A 176 6.52 24.89 12.48
CA MET A 176 7.79 24.67 13.18
C MET A 176 8.96 25.41 12.51
N ASN A 177 9.06 25.37 11.18
CA ASN A 177 10.08 26.10 10.44
C ASN A 177 9.95 27.62 10.65
N HIS A 178 8.72 28.16 10.58
CA HIS A 178 8.48 29.58 10.81
C HIS A 178 8.86 30.03 12.23
N GLU A 179 8.53 29.23 13.25
CA GLU A 179 8.93 29.52 14.62
C GLU A 179 10.44 29.36 14.82
N PHE A 180 11.06 28.37 14.17
CA PHE A 180 12.51 28.18 14.17
C PHE A 180 13.25 29.40 13.61
N ASP A 181 12.82 29.93 12.47
CA ASP A 181 13.45 31.09 11.83
C ASP A 181 13.44 32.32 12.75
N LYS A 182 12.29 32.61 13.37
CA LYS A 182 12.17 33.72 14.35
C LYS A 182 13.12 33.55 15.53
N ILE A 183 13.27 32.32 16.03
CA ILE A 183 14.18 32.05 17.16
C ILE A 183 15.64 32.18 16.70
N ASN A 184 15.96 31.71 15.49
CA ASN A 184 17.29 31.71 14.91
C ASN A 184 17.83 33.12 14.60
N GLU A 185 16.95 34.10 14.38
CA GLU A 185 17.33 35.50 14.24
C GLU A 185 17.94 36.09 15.51
N VAL A 186 17.61 35.54 16.69
CA VAL A 186 17.92 36.16 17.99
C VAL A 186 18.81 35.28 18.88
N CYS A 187 18.83 33.96 18.70
CA CYS A 187 19.66 33.06 19.52
C CYS A 187 20.22 31.84 18.77
N SER A 188 21.12 31.11 19.44
CA SER A 188 21.62 29.82 18.96
C SER A 188 20.52 28.76 19.00
N THR A 189 20.38 27.99 17.92
CA THR A 189 19.26 27.06 17.67
C THR A 189 19.69 25.61 17.47
N GLY A 190 20.91 25.24 17.88
CA GLY A 190 21.45 23.89 17.64
C GLY A 190 20.52 22.76 18.08
N TYR A 191 19.97 22.84 19.29
CA TYR A 191 19.01 21.86 19.81
C TYR A 191 17.71 21.81 18.98
N LEU A 192 17.13 22.97 18.65
CA LEU A 192 15.91 23.03 17.83
C LEU A 192 16.13 22.49 16.44
N LYS A 193 17.30 22.74 15.84
CA LYS A 193 17.63 22.24 14.52
C LYS A 193 17.61 20.71 14.49
N THR A 194 18.12 20.06 15.55
CA THR A 194 18.02 18.61 15.70
C THR A 194 16.57 18.16 15.83
N LYS A 195 15.73 18.86 16.61
CA LYS A 195 14.31 18.53 16.78
C LYS A 195 13.47 18.71 15.51
N LEU A 196 13.74 19.77 14.77
CA LEU A 196 13.12 20.03 13.47
C LEU A 196 13.49 18.91 12.48
N HIS A 197 14.78 18.58 12.39
CA HIS A 197 15.24 17.48 11.54
C HIS A 197 14.61 16.14 11.93
N GLU A 198 14.54 15.84 13.23
CA GLU A 198 13.86 14.64 13.73
C GLU A 198 12.39 14.58 13.28
N ALA A 199 11.66 15.69 13.39
CA ALA A 199 10.26 15.77 12.96
C ALA A 199 10.10 15.62 11.43
N GLU A 200 11.01 16.21 10.64
CA GLU A 200 11.05 16.06 9.19
C GLU A 200 11.31 14.60 8.79
N THR A 201 12.29 13.94 9.41
CA THR A 201 12.58 12.52 9.19
C THR A 201 11.39 11.64 9.55
N LEU A 202 10.78 11.86 10.72
CA LEU A 202 9.57 11.12 11.14
C LEU A 202 8.44 11.27 10.12
N LYS A 203 8.26 12.46 9.53
CA LYS A 203 7.26 12.66 8.49
C LYS A 203 7.62 11.88 7.23
N ILE A 204 8.84 12.06 6.72
CA ILE A 204 9.27 11.45 5.45
C ILE A 204 9.17 9.92 5.52
N ASP A 205 9.72 9.30 6.57
CA ASP A 205 9.74 7.84 6.71
C ASP A 205 8.32 7.27 6.75
N ASN A 206 7.45 7.89 7.56
CA ASN A 206 6.05 7.50 7.68
C ASN A 206 5.27 7.73 6.37
N GLU A 207 5.49 8.86 5.70
CA GLU A 207 4.84 9.23 4.44
C GLU A 207 5.16 8.23 3.33
N THR A 208 6.42 7.85 3.18
CA THR A 208 6.85 6.84 2.20
C THR A 208 6.17 5.50 2.44
N THR A 209 6.28 4.94 3.65
CA THR A 209 5.66 3.63 3.95
C THR A 209 4.14 3.68 3.84
N LEU A 210 3.53 4.80 4.22
CA LEU A 210 2.08 4.96 4.15
C LEU A 210 1.56 4.98 2.71
N TYR A 211 2.23 5.71 1.81
CA TYR A 211 1.85 5.73 0.39
C TYR A 211 2.02 4.36 -0.27
N GLU A 212 3.13 3.67 -0.01
CA GLU A 212 3.38 2.32 -0.54
C GLU A 212 2.27 1.35 -0.13
N ARG A 213 1.91 1.33 1.15
CA ARG A 213 0.85 0.45 1.66
C ARG A 213 -0.53 0.83 1.16
N ASN A 214 -0.84 2.12 1.07
CA ASN A 214 -2.11 2.60 0.57
C ASN A 214 -2.30 2.22 -0.91
N LEU A 215 -1.26 2.41 -1.74
CA LEU A 215 -1.27 2.01 -3.15
C LEU A 215 -1.43 0.50 -3.30
N PHE A 216 -0.65 -0.28 -2.56
CA PHE A 216 -0.75 -1.74 -2.58
C PHE A 216 -2.14 -2.24 -2.20
N LEU A 217 -2.75 -1.66 -1.16
CA LEU A 217 -4.12 -2.00 -0.77
C LEU A 217 -5.14 -1.56 -1.82
N GLN A 218 -4.95 -0.40 -2.45
CA GLN A 218 -5.79 0.04 -3.55
C GLN A 218 -5.79 -0.98 -4.69
N GLU A 219 -4.60 -1.38 -5.17
CA GLU A 219 -4.44 -2.37 -6.24
C GLU A 219 -5.05 -3.72 -5.84
N THR A 220 -4.75 -4.20 -4.63
CA THR A 220 -5.30 -5.46 -4.11
C THR A 220 -6.83 -5.43 -4.10
N THR A 221 -7.44 -4.32 -3.67
CA THR A 221 -8.90 -4.18 -3.59
C THR A 221 -9.53 -4.14 -4.99
N GLU A 222 -8.87 -3.48 -5.94
CA GLU A 222 -9.32 -3.38 -7.34
C GLU A 222 -9.24 -4.73 -8.05
N GLU A 223 -8.12 -5.45 -7.92
CA GLU A 223 -7.97 -6.81 -8.47
C GLU A 223 -8.96 -7.80 -7.83
N TRP A 224 -9.22 -7.68 -6.53
CA TRP A 224 -10.20 -8.53 -5.85
C TRP A 224 -11.62 -8.26 -6.35
N LEU A 225 -12.01 -7.00 -6.49
CA LEU A 225 -13.31 -6.64 -7.06
C LEU A 225 -13.45 -7.15 -8.51
N GLN A 226 -12.40 -7.04 -9.31
CA GLN A 226 -12.39 -7.58 -10.68
C GLN A 226 -12.57 -9.10 -10.69
N PHE A 227 -11.91 -9.82 -9.77
CA PHE A 227 -12.06 -11.27 -9.61
C PHE A 227 -13.49 -11.66 -9.22
N GLU A 228 -14.09 -11.04 -8.19
CA GLU A 228 -15.46 -11.37 -7.79
C GLU A 228 -16.47 -11.11 -8.92
N ASN A 229 -16.31 -10.01 -9.66
CA ASN A 229 -17.11 -9.72 -10.84
C ASN A 229 -16.89 -10.74 -11.96
N LYS A 230 -15.65 -11.20 -12.17
CA LYS A 230 -15.31 -12.25 -13.14
C LYS A 230 -16.02 -13.55 -12.80
N ILE A 231 -15.91 -13.99 -11.55
CA ILE A 231 -16.54 -15.20 -11.03
C ILE A 231 -18.06 -15.14 -11.21
N LYS A 232 -18.69 -14.02 -10.83
CA LYS A 232 -20.13 -13.82 -11.00
C LYS A 232 -20.56 -13.88 -12.47
N SER A 233 -19.86 -13.17 -13.35
CA SER A 233 -20.14 -13.15 -14.78
C SER A 233 -19.99 -14.53 -15.43
N VAL A 234 -18.97 -15.30 -15.05
CA VAL A 234 -18.77 -16.66 -15.58
C VAL A 234 -19.85 -17.62 -15.07
N LYS A 235 -20.25 -17.54 -13.79
CA LYS A 235 -21.38 -18.32 -13.26
C LYS A 235 -22.68 -18.07 -14.03
N GLU A 236 -22.96 -16.81 -14.36
CA GLU A 236 -24.10 -16.44 -15.18
C GLU A 236 -23.98 -16.99 -16.61
N TRP A 237 -22.81 -16.85 -17.23
CA TRP A 237 -22.54 -17.40 -18.56
C TRP A 237 -22.67 -18.92 -18.62
N ILE A 238 -22.23 -19.66 -17.58
CA ILE A 238 -22.43 -21.12 -17.48
C ILE A 238 -23.91 -21.45 -17.49
N LYS A 239 -24.72 -20.74 -16.69
CA LYS A 239 -26.17 -20.94 -16.64
C LYS A 239 -26.81 -20.69 -18.01
N GLU A 240 -26.45 -19.59 -18.67
CA GLU A 240 -26.93 -19.27 -20.02
C GLU A 240 -26.51 -20.33 -21.05
N SER A 241 -25.28 -20.85 -20.94
CA SER A 241 -24.76 -21.89 -21.83
C SER A 241 -25.54 -23.20 -21.69
N TYR A 242 -25.90 -23.60 -20.46
CA TYR A 242 -26.81 -24.74 -20.26
C TYR A 242 -28.19 -24.48 -20.85
N CYS A 243 -28.77 -23.29 -20.65
CA CYS A 243 -30.06 -22.94 -21.27
C CYS A 243 -29.99 -23.00 -22.80
N ALA A 244 -28.89 -22.53 -23.40
CA ALA A 244 -28.68 -22.58 -24.83
C ALA A 244 -28.52 -24.02 -25.36
N LEU A 245 -27.76 -24.86 -24.64
CA LEU A 245 -27.56 -26.28 -24.96
C LEU A 245 -28.89 -27.06 -24.97
N GLU A 246 -29.80 -26.75 -24.05
CA GLU A 246 -31.10 -27.43 -23.93
C GLU A 246 -32.20 -26.82 -24.81
N SER A 247 -31.94 -25.66 -25.42
CA SER A 247 -32.94 -24.85 -26.12
C SER A 247 -33.57 -25.56 -27.32
N THR A 248 -34.86 -25.31 -27.53
CA THR A 248 -35.57 -25.70 -28.75
C THR A 248 -35.00 -25.01 -29.98
N ASP A 249 -34.49 -23.79 -29.84
CA ASP A 249 -33.92 -23.02 -30.95
C ASP A 249 -32.66 -23.69 -31.52
N LEU A 250 -31.80 -24.24 -30.65
CA LEU A 250 -30.66 -25.05 -31.09
C LEU A 250 -31.16 -26.32 -31.78
N LYS A 251 -32.08 -27.07 -31.14
CA LYS A 251 -32.60 -28.35 -31.66
C LYS A 251 -33.30 -28.23 -33.01
N ASN A 252 -33.86 -27.07 -33.34
CA ASN A 252 -34.53 -26.81 -34.62
C ASN A 252 -33.56 -26.47 -35.77
N LYS A 253 -32.27 -26.25 -35.50
CA LYS A 253 -31.26 -25.97 -36.54
C LYS A 253 -30.84 -27.25 -37.27
N PRO A 254 -30.32 -27.16 -38.50
CA PRO A 254 -29.66 -28.29 -39.15
C PRO A 254 -28.54 -28.87 -38.28
N LEU A 255 -28.36 -30.20 -38.27
CA LEU A 255 -27.37 -30.86 -37.41
C LEU A 255 -25.94 -30.32 -37.57
N ARG A 256 -25.53 -29.96 -38.80
CA ARG A 256 -24.22 -29.34 -39.04
C ARG A 256 -24.08 -27.96 -38.40
N ASP A 257 -25.16 -27.17 -38.38
CA ASP A 257 -25.16 -25.87 -37.71
C ASP A 257 -25.17 -26.03 -36.19
N GLN A 258 -25.91 -27.01 -35.66
CA GLN A 258 -25.85 -27.37 -34.25
C GLN A 258 -24.42 -27.73 -33.83
N LEU A 259 -23.78 -28.64 -34.58
CA LEU A 259 -22.41 -29.08 -34.33
C LEU A 259 -21.45 -27.89 -34.27
N ARG A 260 -21.49 -27.01 -35.29
CA ARG A 260 -20.65 -25.82 -35.35
C ARG A 260 -20.85 -24.88 -34.15
N ILE A 261 -22.09 -24.70 -33.71
CA ILE A 261 -22.40 -23.85 -32.53
C ILE A 261 -21.82 -24.48 -31.26
N LEU A 262 -21.94 -25.79 -31.09
CA LEU A 262 -21.41 -26.49 -29.91
C LEU A 262 -19.87 -26.53 -29.91
N GLU A 263 -19.22 -26.66 -31.06
CA GLU A 263 -17.77 -26.53 -31.19
C GLU A 263 -17.28 -25.13 -30.79
N GLN A 264 -18.02 -24.08 -31.20
CA GLN A 264 -17.73 -22.72 -30.74
C GLN A 264 -17.92 -22.59 -29.23
N MET A 265 -18.98 -23.17 -28.66
CA MET A 265 -19.20 -23.18 -27.22
C MET A 265 -18.04 -23.87 -26.48
N LEU A 266 -17.50 -24.98 -26.99
CA LEU A 266 -16.30 -25.63 -26.41
C LEU A 266 -15.08 -24.71 -26.40
N ALA A 267 -14.86 -23.96 -27.48
CA ALA A 267 -13.78 -22.96 -27.54
C ALA A 267 -14.00 -21.83 -26.52
N ASP A 268 -15.24 -21.36 -26.38
CA ASP A 268 -15.60 -20.33 -25.41
C ASP A 268 -15.41 -20.81 -23.97
N ILE A 269 -15.76 -22.06 -23.64
CA ILE A 269 -15.50 -22.67 -22.32
C ILE A 269 -14.01 -22.64 -22.00
N SER A 270 -13.16 -23.02 -22.96
CA SER A 270 -11.69 -22.98 -22.79
C SER A 270 -11.21 -21.55 -22.52
N ALA A 271 -11.72 -20.57 -23.27
CA ALA A 271 -11.40 -19.17 -23.06
C ALA A 271 -11.85 -18.65 -21.68
N GLN A 272 -13.02 -19.08 -21.18
CA GLN A 272 -13.48 -18.72 -19.84
C GLN A 272 -12.58 -19.31 -18.74
N LYS A 273 -12.15 -20.57 -18.87
CA LYS A 273 -11.22 -21.19 -17.90
C LYS A 273 -9.91 -20.41 -17.80
N ILE A 274 -9.32 -20.04 -18.94
CA ILE A 274 -8.10 -19.22 -18.97
C ILE A 274 -8.31 -17.89 -18.26
N LYS A 275 -9.43 -17.20 -18.54
CA LYS A 275 -9.75 -15.91 -17.91
C LYS A 275 -9.92 -16.01 -16.40
N VAL A 276 -10.57 -17.07 -15.90
CA VAL A 276 -10.75 -17.29 -14.45
C VAL A 276 -9.40 -17.56 -13.79
N ASN A 277 -8.58 -18.45 -14.35
CA ASN A 277 -7.25 -18.75 -13.80
C ASN A 277 -6.35 -17.52 -13.79
N MET A 278 -6.28 -16.76 -14.88
CA MET A 278 -5.50 -15.53 -14.94
C MET A 278 -5.96 -14.50 -13.89
N SER A 279 -7.28 -14.35 -13.71
CA SER A 279 -7.82 -13.43 -12.70
C SER A 279 -7.51 -13.88 -11.27
N LEU A 280 -7.54 -15.20 -11.03
CA LEU A 280 -7.18 -15.79 -9.74
C LEU A 280 -5.69 -15.58 -9.44
N GLU A 281 -4.81 -15.94 -10.38
CA GLU A 281 -3.36 -15.81 -10.24
C GLU A 281 -2.95 -14.36 -9.97
N LYS A 282 -3.52 -13.39 -10.72
CA LYS A 282 -3.29 -11.96 -10.50
C LYS A 282 -3.60 -11.55 -9.06
N LEU A 283 -4.78 -11.91 -8.56
CA LEU A 283 -5.18 -11.59 -7.20
C LEU A 283 -4.28 -12.28 -6.17
N GLN A 284 -3.90 -13.55 -6.40
CA GLN A 284 -3.07 -14.32 -5.47
C GLN A 284 -1.67 -13.72 -5.27
N VAL A 285 -1.10 -13.04 -6.26
CA VAL A 285 0.21 -12.37 -6.11
C VAL A 285 0.18 -11.35 -4.96
N HIS A 286 -0.96 -10.71 -4.69
CA HIS A 286 -1.09 -9.75 -3.59
C HIS A 286 -1.08 -10.40 -2.19
N PHE A 287 -1.33 -11.70 -2.07
CA PHE A 287 -1.33 -12.43 -0.79
C PHE A 287 0.04 -13.00 -0.40
N HIS A 288 1.07 -12.77 -1.22
CA HIS A 288 2.44 -13.21 -0.99
C HIS A 288 3.40 -12.02 -0.73
N SER A 289 2.88 -10.93 -0.16
CA SER A 289 3.64 -9.70 0.09
C SER A 289 4.04 -9.53 1.56
N GLU A 290 4.92 -8.57 1.85
CA GLU A 290 5.25 -8.22 3.25
C GLU A 290 4.08 -7.55 4.00
N ILE A 291 3.08 -7.05 3.27
CA ILE A 291 1.92 -6.32 3.80
C ILE A 291 0.80 -7.29 4.20
N ILE A 292 0.54 -8.31 3.36
CA ILE A 292 -0.46 -9.35 3.61
C ILE A 292 0.27 -10.67 3.83
N TYR A 293 0.19 -11.20 5.05
CA TYR A 293 1.08 -12.30 5.49
C TYR A 293 0.43 -13.69 5.44
N THR A 294 -0.80 -13.80 4.94
CA THR A 294 -1.54 -15.05 4.90
C THR A 294 -2.15 -15.25 3.53
N GLU A 295 -2.09 -16.48 3.02
CA GLU A 295 -2.95 -16.90 1.91
C GLU A 295 -4.43 -16.74 2.28
N ASN A 296 -5.26 -16.43 1.29
CA ASN A 296 -6.71 -16.43 1.44
C ASN A 296 -7.30 -17.69 0.77
N PRO A 297 -7.67 -18.72 1.54
CA PRO A 297 -8.18 -19.97 0.97
C PRO A 297 -9.55 -19.81 0.31
N ASN A 298 -10.34 -18.78 0.68
CA ASN A 298 -11.68 -18.56 0.14
C ASN A 298 -11.62 -18.16 -1.34
N ILE A 299 -10.71 -17.24 -1.70
CA ILE A 299 -10.50 -16.82 -3.10
C ILE A 299 -10.16 -18.03 -3.98
N VAL A 300 -9.26 -18.89 -3.50
CA VAL A 300 -8.83 -20.09 -4.23
C VAL A 300 -9.96 -21.10 -4.34
N HIS A 301 -10.78 -21.23 -3.30
CA HIS A 301 -11.96 -22.09 -3.29
C HIS A 301 -13.02 -21.62 -4.30
N ASP A 302 -13.34 -20.33 -4.31
CA ASP A 302 -14.31 -19.74 -5.23
C ASP A 302 -13.90 -19.88 -6.70
N GLY A 303 -12.60 -19.68 -6.98
CA GLY A 303 -12.03 -19.92 -8.31
C GLY A 303 -12.16 -21.38 -8.74
N ARG A 304 -11.83 -22.32 -7.84
CA ARG A 304 -11.92 -23.77 -8.11
C ARG A 304 -13.33 -24.22 -8.42
N ILE A 305 -14.33 -23.79 -7.66
CA ILE A 305 -15.74 -24.15 -7.91
C ILE A 305 -16.16 -23.78 -9.34
N VAL A 306 -15.83 -22.57 -9.80
CA VAL A 306 -16.21 -22.13 -11.15
C VAL A 306 -15.47 -22.93 -12.24
N ILE A 307 -14.20 -23.29 -12.01
CA ILE A 307 -13.46 -24.14 -12.94
C ILE A 307 -14.09 -25.54 -13.04
N GLU A 308 -14.51 -26.12 -11.91
CA GLU A 308 -15.21 -27.40 -11.86
C GLU A 308 -16.55 -27.35 -12.61
N ASP A 309 -17.31 -26.26 -12.46
CA ASP A 309 -18.57 -26.05 -13.20
C ASP A 309 -18.32 -25.92 -14.73
N LEU A 310 -17.26 -25.20 -15.13
CA LEU A 310 -16.85 -25.11 -16.54
C LEU A 310 -16.39 -26.46 -17.09
N GLU A 311 -15.72 -27.28 -16.29
CA GLU A 311 -15.34 -28.65 -16.66
C GLU A 311 -16.55 -29.55 -16.86
N LYS A 312 -17.55 -29.44 -15.99
CA LYS A 312 -18.81 -30.16 -16.16
C LYS A 312 -19.51 -29.76 -17.46
N LEU A 313 -19.68 -28.45 -17.69
CA LEU A 313 -20.29 -27.96 -18.93
C LEU A 313 -19.50 -28.44 -20.17
N ASN A 314 -18.16 -28.45 -20.10
CA ASN A 314 -17.33 -28.94 -21.19
C ASN A 314 -17.64 -30.40 -21.52
N ARG A 315 -17.73 -31.28 -20.51
CA ARG A 315 -18.06 -32.70 -20.71
C ARG A 315 -19.42 -32.87 -21.36
N ASP A 316 -20.43 -32.15 -20.89
CA ASP A 316 -21.81 -32.27 -21.36
C ASP A 316 -21.95 -31.78 -22.81
N VAL A 317 -21.33 -30.64 -23.15
CA VAL A 317 -21.29 -30.11 -24.51
C VAL A 317 -20.51 -31.05 -25.43
N PHE A 318 -19.33 -31.52 -25.00
CA PHE A 318 -18.47 -32.41 -25.78
C PHE A 318 -19.18 -33.73 -26.11
N GLN A 319 -19.89 -34.32 -25.14
CA GLN A 319 -20.68 -35.52 -25.38
C GLN A 319 -21.79 -35.29 -26.42
N THR A 320 -22.45 -34.13 -26.38
CA THR A 320 -23.47 -33.76 -27.35
C THR A 320 -22.87 -33.57 -28.75
N THR A 321 -21.72 -32.89 -28.85
CA THR A 321 -20.95 -32.73 -30.09
C THR A 321 -20.57 -34.10 -30.69
N GLN A 322 -20.08 -35.05 -29.88
CA GLN A 322 -19.76 -36.40 -30.34
C GLN A 322 -20.99 -37.16 -30.86
N ASN A 323 -22.15 -37.00 -30.21
CA ASN A 323 -23.38 -37.64 -30.66
C ASN A 323 -23.84 -37.08 -32.02
N LEU A 324 -23.77 -35.76 -32.21
CA LEU A 324 -24.09 -35.12 -33.48
C LEU A 324 -23.15 -35.55 -34.60
N ASP A 325 -21.84 -35.60 -34.34
CA ASP A 325 -20.83 -36.01 -35.30
C ASP A 325 -21.07 -37.46 -35.77
N LYS A 326 -21.29 -38.39 -34.83
CA LYS A 326 -21.65 -39.78 -35.15
C LYS A 326 -22.94 -39.89 -35.96
N ALA A 327 -23.97 -39.11 -35.62
CA ALA A 327 -25.23 -39.11 -36.36
C ALA A 327 -25.03 -38.60 -37.80
N LEU A 328 -24.21 -37.56 -38.00
CA LEU A 328 -23.86 -37.04 -39.32
C LEU A 328 -23.11 -38.08 -40.16
N VAL A 329 -22.13 -38.78 -39.58
CA VAL A 329 -21.43 -39.88 -40.26
C VAL A 329 -22.41 -40.98 -40.68
N GLN A 330 -23.31 -41.42 -39.80
CA GLN A 330 -24.34 -42.42 -40.15
C GLN A 330 -25.27 -41.93 -41.27
N ILE A 331 -25.61 -40.64 -41.31
CA ILE A 331 -26.40 -40.05 -42.41
C ILE A 331 -25.61 -40.11 -43.72
N GLU A 332 -24.32 -39.79 -43.71
CA GLU A 332 -23.45 -39.85 -44.90
C GLU A 332 -23.32 -41.29 -45.43
N GLU A 333 -23.17 -42.28 -44.54
CA GLU A 333 -23.19 -43.70 -44.89
C GLU A 333 -24.53 -44.11 -45.52
N CYS A 334 -25.66 -43.74 -44.90
CA CYS A 334 -26.99 -43.99 -45.45
C CYS A 334 -27.19 -43.33 -46.83
N GLN A 335 -26.66 -42.12 -47.04
CA GLN A 335 -26.71 -41.43 -48.33
C GLN A 335 -25.91 -42.16 -49.41
N SER A 336 -24.73 -42.68 -49.07
CA SER A 336 -23.91 -43.52 -49.95
C SER A 336 -24.62 -44.83 -50.34
N GLU A 337 -25.29 -45.46 -49.37
CA GLU A 337 -26.09 -46.66 -49.62
C GLU A 337 -27.29 -46.37 -50.53
N ILE A 338 -28.01 -45.26 -50.29
CA ILE A 338 -29.10 -44.80 -51.18
C ILE A 338 -28.60 -44.60 -52.62
N GLN A 339 -27.43 -43.99 -52.81
CA GLN A 339 -26.84 -43.81 -54.15
C GLN A 339 -26.60 -45.15 -54.84
N THR A 340 -26.05 -46.12 -54.10
CA THR A 340 -25.78 -47.48 -54.60
C THR A 340 -27.07 -48.22 -54.97
N ILE A 341 -28.09 -48.15 -54.11
CA ILE A 341 -29.40 -48.77 -54.37
C ILE A 341 -30.07 -48.11 -55.59
N ARG A 342 -30.02 -46.78 -55.72
CA ARG A 342 -30.55 -46.07 -56.89
C ARG A 342 -29.88 -46.53 -58.19
N GLN A 343 -28.55 -46.69 -58.19
CA GLN A 343 -27.82 -47.21 -59.35
C GLN A 343 -28.26 -48.63 -59.70
N ARG A 344 -28.43 -49.52 -58.71
CA ARG A 344 -28.93 -50.88 -58.92
C ARG A 344 -30.36 -50.88 -59.49
N ILE A 345 -31.25 -50.03 -58.97
CA ILE A 345 -32.61 -49.88 -59.51
C ILE A 345 -32.55 -49.49 -60.99
N VAL A 346 -31.73 -48.50 -61.36
CA VAL A 346 -31.57 -48.09 -62.76
C VAL A 346 -31.03 -49.23 -63.64
N GLN A 347 -30.10 -50.03 -63.13
CA GLN A 347 -29.56 -51.20 -63.84
C GLN A 347 -30.64 -52.28 -64.07
N GLU A 348 -31.40 -52.63 -63.03
CA GLU A 348 -32.50 -53.61 -63.13
C GLU A 348 -33.62 -53.07 -64.04
N GLU A 349 -33.97 -51.79 -63.97
CA GLU A 349 -34.93 -51.18 -64.90
C GLU A 349 -34.46 -51.25 -66.35
N GLN A 350 -33.16 -51.10 -66.61
CA GLN A 350 -32.59 -51.26 -67.94
C GLN A 350 -32.63 -52.72 -68.41
N GLN A 351 -32.36 -53.68 -67.52
CA GLN A 351 -32.51 -55.10 -67.82
C GLN A 351 -33.96 -55.46 -68.14
N LEU A 352 -34.91 -54.94 -67.37
CA LEU A 352 -36.34 -55.11 -67.61
C LEU A 352 -36.74 -54.58 -69.00
N ARG A 353 -36.27 -53.38 -69.38
CA ARG A 353 -36.47 -52.83 -70.73
C ARG A 353 -35.91 -53.72 -71.83
N ASN A 354 -34.75 -54.35 -71.60
CA ASN A 354 -34.13 -55.26 -72.56
C ASN A 354 -34.91 -56.57 -72.70
N ILE A 355 -35.40 -57.16 -71.59
CA ILE A 355 -36.23 -58.38 -71.58
C ILE A 355 -37.56 -58.15 -72.32
N LEU A 356 -38.15 -56.96 -72.15
CA LEU A 356 -39.39 -56.54 -72.81
C LEU A 356 -39.19 -56.15 -74.28
N SER A 357 -37.95 -56.12 -74.78
CA SER A 357 -37.66 -55.77 -76.17
C SER A 357 -38.21 -56.84 -77.13
N PRO A 358 -38.90 -56.46 -78.22
CA PRO A 358 -39.47 -57.39 -79.20
C PRO A 358 -38.44 -58.36 -79.82
N LEU A 359 -37.15 -58.03 -79.74
CA LEU A 359 -36.04 -58.82 -80.27
C LEU A 359 -35.57 -59.96 -79.34
N HIS A 360 -36.04 -60.04 -78.09
CA HIS A 360 -35.51 -60.97 -77.06
C HIS A 360 -36.57 -61.92 -76.44
N GLN A 361 -37.69 -62.17 -77.12
CA GLN A 361 -38.75 -63.07 -76.60
C GLN A 361 -38.34 -64.56 -76.68
N SER A 362 -37.88 -65.12 -75.56
CA SER A 362 -37.69 -66.57 -75.33
C SER A 362 -38.79 -67.13 -74.41
N SER A 363 -38.92 -68.47 -74.30
CA SER A 363 -39.94 -69.09 -73.43
C SER A 363 -39.77 -68.77 -71.93
N ASP A 364 -38.60 -68.27 -71.52
CA ASP A 364 -38.30 -67.88 -70.13
C ASP A 364 -38.49 -66.38 -69.84
N SER A 365 -38.93 -65.61 -70.85
CA SER A 365 -39.05 -64.14 -70.78
C SER A 365 -40.00 -63.67 -69.66
N GLU A 366 -41.14 -64.35 -69.47
CA GLU A 366 -42.15 -63.99 -68.45
C GLU A 366 -41.64 -64.22 -67.01
N LYS A 367 -40.90 -65.31 -66.79
CA LYS A 367 -40.28 -65.59 -65.49
C LYS A 367 -39.18 -64.59 -65.16
N ASN A 368 -38.34 -64.26 -66.14
CA ASN A 368 -37.25 -63.29 -65.98
C ASN A 368 -37.77 -61.86 -65.78
N GLU A 369 -38.88 -61.50 -66.43
CA GLU A 369 -39.58 -60.23 -66.19
C GLU A 369 -40.06 -60.14 -64.74
N GLN A 370 -40.72 -61.18 -64.25
CA GLN A 370 -41.26 -61.21 -62.89
C GLN A 370 -40.16 -61.15 -61.83
N GLU A 371 -39.05 -61.87 -62.02
CA GLU A 371 -37.89 -61.81 -61.12
C GLU A 371 -37.26 -60.41 -61.07
N CYS A 372 -37.13 -59.74 -62.23
CA CYS A 372 -36.56 -58.39 -62.30
C CYS A 372 -37.48 -57.35 -61.63
N ARG A 373 -38.80 -57.44 -61.85
CA ARG A 373 -39.80 -56.60 -61.14
C ARG A 373 -39.74 -56.78 -59.63
N GLU A 374 -39.56 -58.01 -59.14
CA GLU A 374 -39.48 -58.29 -57.72
C GLU A 374 -38.17 -57.79 -57.08
N ARG A 375 -37.04 -57.87 -57.80
CA ARG A 375 -35.78 -57.23 -57.38
C ARG A 375 -35.93 -55.72 -57.25
N ILE A 376 -36.56 -55.07 -58.23
CA ILE A 376 -36.84 -53.63 -58.18
C ILE A 376 -37.70 -53.28 -56.95
N ARG A 377 -38.78 -54.03 -56.68
CA ARG A 377 -39.61 -53.81 -55.47
C ARG A 377 -38.81 -53.97 -54.18
N THR A 378 -37.97 -54.98 -54.10
CA THR A 378 -37.14 -55.24 -52.91
C THR A 378 -36.17 -54.08 -52.66
N LEU A 379 -35.51 -53.61 -53.72
CA LEU A 379 -34.61 -52.45 -53.65
C LEU A 379 -35.36 -51.16 -53.27
N GLN A 380 -36.57 -50.94 -53.80
CA GLN A 380 -37.41 -49.80 -53.43
C GLN A 380 -37.85 -49.84 -51.96
N THR A 381 -38.16 -51.03 -51.44
CA THR A 381 -38.51 -51.23 -50.03
C THR A 381 -37.32 -50.92 -49.13
N HIS A 382 -36.14 -51.41 -49.48
CA HIS A 382 -34.90 -51.11 -48.75
C HIS A 382 -34.59 -49.60 -48.76
N LEU A 383 -34.73 -48.94 -49.91
CA LEU A 383 -34.56 -47.49 -50.03
C LEU A 383 -35.51 -46.70 -49.09
N ASN A 384 -36.75 -47.14 -48.93
CA ASN A 384 -37.70 -46.52 -48.02
C ASN A 384 -37.32 -46.72 -46.54
N GLN A 385 -36.75 -47.86 -46.18
CA GLN A 385 -36.24 -48.13 -44.83
C GLN A 385 -35.08 -47.18 -44.49
N ILE A 386 -34.10 -47.04 -45.38
CA ILE A 386 -32.96 -46.14 -45.18
C ILE A 386 -33.41 -44.67 -45.10
N ASN A 387 -34.36 -44.24 -45.95
CA ASN A 387 -34.94 -42.90 -45.85
C ASN A 387 -35.64 -42.64 -44.50
N THR A 388 -36.29 -43.66 -43.94
CA THR A 388 -36.92 -43.56 -42.62
C THR A 388 -35.86 -43.44 -41.52
N LYS A 389 -34.79 -44.22 -41.61
CA LYS A 389 -33.62 -44.12 -40.73
C LYS A 389 -32.98 -42.73 -40.75
N ILE A 390 -32.73 -42.16 -41.94
CA ILE A 390 -32.20 -40.78 -42.07
C ILE A 390 -33.12 -39.77 -41.38
N LYS A 391 -34.45 -39.89 -41.54
CA LYS A 391 -35.41 -38.99 -40.86
C LYS A 391 -35.31 -39.08 -39.35
N LEU A 392 -35.16 -40.29 -38.80
CA LEU A 392 -35.01 -40.50 -37.36
C LEU A 392 -33.70 -39.91 -36.83
N LEU A 393 -32.59 -40.12 -37.55
CA LEU A 393 -31.28 -39.53 -37.22
C LEU A 393 -31.33 -38.00 -37.22
N LEU A 394 -31.96 -37.41 -38.24
CA LEU A 394 -32.15 -35.95 -38.33
C LEU A 394 -33.02 -35.40 -37.19
N GLN A 395 -34.04 -36.14 -36.76
CA GLN A 395 -34.94 -35.71 -35.69
C GLN A 395 -34.32 -35.84 -34.30
N ARG A 396 -33.53 -36.89 -34.07
CA ARG A 396 -32.93 -37.20 -32.76
C ARG A 396 -31.61 -36.46 -32.52
N GLY A 397 -30.82 -36.22 -33.58
CA GLY A 397 -29.47 -35.67 -33.44
C GLY A 397 -28.52 -36.59 -32.67
N SER A 398 -28.81 -37.89 -32.63
CA SER A 398 -28.01 -38.91 -31.96
C SER A 398 -27.89 -40.14 -32.86
N PRO A 399 -26.78 -40.90 -32.79
CA PRO A 399 -26.62 -42.11 -33.58
C PRO A 399 -27.65 -43.17 -33.19
N GLU A 400 -27.95 -44.08 -34.11
CA GLU A 400 -28.59 -45.35 -33.78
C GLU A 400 -27.55 -46.30 -33.15
N GLU A 401 -27.96 -47.01 -32.10
CA GLU A 401 -27.18 -48.08 -31.44
C GLU A 401 -27.07 -49.35 -32.28
#